data_AF-A0A938ME65-F1
#
_entry.id   AF-A0A938ME65-F1
#
_cell.length_a   1.000
_cell.length_b   1.000
_cell.length_c   1.000
_cell.angle_alpha   90.00
_cell.angle_beta   90.00
_cell.angle_gamma   90.00
#
_symmetry.space_group_name_H-M   'P 1'
#
loop_
_entity.id
_entity.type
_entity.pdbx_description
1 polymer ?
#
loop_
_entity_poly.entity_id
_entity_poly.type
_entity_poly.pdbx_seq_one_letter_code
_entity_poly.pdbx_strand_id
1 'polypeptide(L)'
;MDADARHWFKTLGPVAAFPRRLPAFLESLLPVEDSRGLLAAAHLLSQLVYWHKRGANGEWTYKRDVDMMAETGLTRHELLRAKHLLVKTHFVNITHRGLPRTTWYRVDMINLLNAAKRFTDE
;
A
#
# COMPACT_ATOMS: atom_id res chain seq x y z
N MET A 1 26.07 -21.29 15.59
CA MET A 1 26.63 -21.49 14.24
C MET A 1 25.68 -22.37 13.48
N ASP A 2 25.77 -22.34 12.16
CA ASP A 2 24.92 -22.98 11.13
C ASP A 2 23.72 -22.11 10.71
N ALA A 3 23.87 -21.22 9.73
CA ALA A 3 24.30 -21.39 8.34
C ALA A 3 23.29 -22.16 7.47
N ASP A 4 22.05 -21.67 7.35
CA ASP A 4 21.28 -21.94 6.12
C ASP A 4 20.12 -20.96 5.79
N ALA A 5 20.17 -19.72 6.28
CA ALA A 5 19.22 -18.68 5.86
C ALA A 5 19.55 -18.09 4.47
N ARG A 6 20.62 -18.54 3.81
CA ARG A 6 21.12 -17.98 2.54
C ARG A 6 20.78 -18.81 1.29
N HIS A 7 20.06 -19.93 1.44
CA HIS A 7 19.65 -20.77 0.30
C HIS A 7 18.27 -20.41 -0.28
N TRP A 8 17.38 -19.82 0.52
CA TRP A 8 15.97 -19.58 0.14
C TRP A 8 15.73 -18.55 -0.98
N PHE A 9 16.76 -17.80 -1.40
CA PHE A 9 16.64 -16.80 -2.47
C PHE A 9 16.78 -17.35 -3.90
N LYS A 10 17.08 -18.64 -4.07
CA LYS A 10 17.35 -19.24 -5.41
C LYS A 10 16.23 -20.13 -5.97
N THR A 11 15.20 -20.48 -5.21
CA THR A 11 14.24 -21.53 -5.59
C THR A 11 12.81 -21.08 -5.86
N LEU A 12 12.46 -19.79 -5.71
CA LEU A 12 11.11 -19.29 -5.99
C LEU A 12 11.16 -18.14 -7.00
N GLY A 13 10.93 -18.49 -8.28
CA GLY A 13 10.51 -17.54 -9.32
C GLY A 13 9.13 -16.94 -9.01
N PRO A 14 8.67 -15.96 -9.80
CA PRO A 14 7.69 -14.98 -9.38
C PRO A 14 6.31 -15.60 -9.16
N VAL A 15 5.58 -15.11 -8.16
CA VAL A 15 4.18 -15.43 -7.85
C VAL A 15 3.95 -16.74 -7.06
N ALA A 16 4.31 -16.73 -5.77
CA ALA A 16 3.69 -17.55 -4.71
C ALA A 16 4.15 -17.00 -3.35
N ALA A 17 3.33 -16.63 -2.37
CA ALA A 17 1.91 -16.74 -2.16
C ALA A 17 1.46 -15.48 -1.39
N PHE A 18 0.58 -14.69 -1.98
CA PHE A 18 -0.13 -13.66 -1.23
C PHE A 18 -1.25 -14.37 -0.43
N PRO A 19 -1.41 -14.14 0.87
CA PRO A 19 -2.49 -14.75 1.63
C PRO A 19 -3.84 -14.43 0.97
N ARG A 20 -4.62 -15.47 0.65
CA ARG A 20 -5.89 -15.43 -0.12
C ARG A 20 -7.06 -14.73 0.58
N ARG A 21 -6.84 -14.07 1.70
CA ARG A 21 -7.86 -13.25 2.37
C ARG A 21 -7.41 -11.81 2.30
N LEU A 22 -8.13 -11.01 1.51
CA LEU A 22 -8.11 -9.57 1.71
C LEU A 22 -8.49 -9.33 3.19
N PRO A 23 -7.87 -8.37 3.88
CA PRO A 23 -8.26 -8.06 5.26
C PRO A 23 -9.78 -7.85 5.28
N ALA A 24 -10.51 -8.57 6.14
CA ALA A 24 -11.98 -8.50 6.22
C ALA A 24 -12.51 -7.06 6.44
N PHE A 25 -11.65 -6.19 6.98
CA PHE A 25 -11.88 -4.75 7.10
C PHE A 25 -12.01 -4.01 5.75
N LEU A 26 -11.31 -4.47 4.71
CA LEU A 26 -11.45 -3.91 3.35
C LEU A 26 -12.74 -4.37 2.68
N GLU A 27 -13.23 -5.58 3.00
CA GLU A 27 -14.48 -6.13 2.46
C GLU A 27 -15.73 -5.43 3.02
N SER A 28 -15.68 -4.88 4.24
CA SER A 28 -16.81 -4.16 4.84
C SER A 28 -16.97 -2.71 4.34
N LEU A 29 -15.93 -2.16 3.71
CA LEU A 29 -15.88 -0.76 3.27
C LEU A 29 -16.45 -0.53 1.86
N LEU A 30 -16.76 -1.61 1.11
CA LEU A 30 -17.29 -1.55 -0.24
C LEU A 30 -18.20 -2.75 -0.54
N PRO A 31 -19.25 -2.60 -1.38
CA PRO A 31 -19.93 -3.75 -1.96
C PRO A 31 -18.91 -4.64 -2.70
N VAL A 32 -19.04 -5.96 -2.53
CA VAL A 32 -18.15 -7.03 -3.04
C VAL A 32 -17.86 -6.91 -4.56
N GLU A 33 -18.64 -6.12 -5.28
CA GLU A 33 -18.54 -5.80 -6.70
C GLU A 33 -17.27 -4.99 -7.08
N ASP A 34 -16.65 -4.25 -6.16
CA ASP A 34 -15.47 -3.41 -6.45
C ASP A 34 -14.14 -4.02 -5.98
N SER A 35 -13.92 -5.29 -6.32
CA SER A 35 -12.67 -6.00 -6.06
C SER A 35 -11.45 -5.32 -6.68
N ARG A 36 -11.61 -4.66 -7.84
CA ARG A 36 -10.53 -3.91 -8.51
C ARG A 36 -10.08 -2.70 -7.69
N GLY A 37 -11.00 -1.94 -7.11
CA GLY A 37 -10.67 -0.82 -6.23
C GLY A 37 -9.86 -1.26 -5.01
N LEU A 38 -10.24 -2.38 -4.40
CA LEU A 38 -9.54 -2.96 -3.25
C LEU A 38 -8.13 -3.45 -3.61
N LEU A 39 -7.98 -4.15 -4.74
CA LEU A 39 -6.67 -4.59 -5.23
C LEU A 39 -5.75 -3.40 -5.54
N ALA A 40 -6.28 -2.36 -6.20
CA ALA A 40 -5.53 -1.13 -6.47
C ALA A 40 -5.11 -0.43 -5.17
N ALA A 41 -5.99 -0.37 -4.16
CA ALA A 41 -5.68 0.19 -2.86
C ALA A 41 -4.60 -0.61 -2.13
N ALA A 42 -4.68 -1.94 -2.12
CA ALA A 42 -3.67 -2.81 -1.52
C ALA A 42 -2.31 -2.63 -2.22
N HIS A 43 -2.30 -2.60 -3.56
CA HIS A 43 -1.07 -2.42 -4.33
C HIS A 43 -0.43 -1.05 -4.08
N LEU A 44 -1.22 0.03 -4.09
CA LEU A 44 -0.76 1.37 -3.74
C LEU A 44 -0.22 1.42 -2.30
N LEU A 45 -0.90 0.78 -1.34
CA LEU A 45 -0.45 0.74 0.05
C LEU A 45 0.90 0.04 0.19
N SER A 46 1.10 -1.10 -0.47
CA SER A 46 2.41 -1.79 -0.50
C SER A 46 3.52 -0.87 -1.02
N GLN A 47 3.23 -0.11 -2.08
CA GLN A 47 4.19 0.85 -2.64
C GLN A 47 4.48 2.01 -1.66
N LEU A 48 3.47 2.53 -0.97
CA LEU A 48 3.63 3.60 0.02
C LEU A 48 4.41 3.13 1.26
N VAL A 49 4.17 1.90 1.73
CA VAL A 49 4.95 1.29 2.82
C VAL A 49 6.40 1.08 2.40
N TYR A 50 6.68 0.69 1.15
CA TYR A 50 8.04 0.63 0.63
C TYR A 50 8.75 1.99 0.71
N TRP A 51 8.06 3.08 0.34
CA TRP A 51 8.59 4.43 0.38
C TRP A 51 8.64 5.07 1.77
N HIS A 52 7.93 4.51 2.76
CA HIS A 52 7.92 5.03 4.13
C HIS A 52 9.34 5.05 4.71
N LYS A 53 9.75 6.19 5.28
CA LYS A 53 11.10 6.49 5.78
C LYS A 53 12.24 6.46 4.74
N ARG A 54 11.93 6.29 3.45
CA ARG A 54 12.93 6.41 2.36
C ARG A 54 12.96 7.80 1.72
N GLY A 55 11.99 8.66 2.04
CA GLY A 55 11.93 10.03 1.54
C GLY A 55 12.81 10.98 2.36
N ALA A 56 13.24 12.08 1.72
CA ALA A 56 14.05 13.12 2.37
C ALA A 56 13.35 13.86 3.52
N ASN A 57 12.02 13.68 3.68
CA ASN A 57 11.18 14.41 4.66
C ASN A 57 10.64 13.52 5.80
N GLY A 58 11.36 12.46 6.18
CA GLY A 58 10.98 11.60 7.30
C GLY A 58 9.71 10.80 7.03
N GLU A 59 8.61 11.14 7.73
CA GLU A 59 7.32 10.42 7.63
C GLU A 59 6.57 10.66 6.31
N TRP A 60 6.89 11.74 5.59
CA TRP A 60 6.20 12.11 4.36
C TRP A 60 6.98 11.71 3.11
N THR A 61 6.28 11.04 2.19
CA THR A 61 6.77 10.73 0.85
C THR A 61 6.06 11.63 -0.16
N TYR A 62 6.82 12.35 -0.98
CA TYR A 62 6.28 13.12 -2.09
C TYR A 62 6.45 12.36 -3.41
N LYS A 63 5.42 12.37 -4.25
CA LYS A 63 5.45 11.80 -5.60
C LYS A 63 4.46 12.53 -6.50
N ARG A 64 4.79 12.70 -7.78
CA ARG A 64 3.78 13.10 -8.76
C ARG A 64 2.90 11.88 -9.06
N ASP A 65 1.64 12.14 -9.41
CA ASP A 65 0.70 11.06 -9.74
C ASP A 65 1.18 10.26 -10.95
N VAL A 66 1.78 10.91 -11.95
CA VAL A 66 2.36 10.24 -13.12
C VAL A 66 3.49 9.28 -12.76
N ASP A 67 4.34 9.64 -11.80
CA ASP A 67 5.42 8.77 -11.34
C ASP A 67 4.87 7.60 -10.53
N MET A 68 3.86 7.85 -9.69
CA MET A 68 3.20 6.80 -8.92
C MET A 68 2.46 5.80 -9.82
N MET A 69 1.79 6.29 -10.87
CA MET A 69 1.16 5.45 -11.89
C MET A 69 2.19 4.60 -12.63
N ALA A 70 3.35 5.18 -12.99
CA ALA A 70 4.42 4.44 -13.64
C ALA A 70 4.98 3.32 -12.75
N GLU A 71 5.10 3.54 -11.44
CA GLU A 71 5.58 2.52 -10.49
C GLU A 71 4.58 1.41 -10.20
N THR A 72 3.31 1.75 -10.13
CA THR A 72 2.24 0.83 -9.70
C THR A 72 1.48 0.21 -10.86
N GLY A 73 1.68 0.69 -12.08
CA GLY A 73 0.89 0.30 -13.26
C GLY A 73 -0.58 0.71 -13.20
N LEU A 74 -1.01 1.45 -12.17
CA LEU A 74 -2.40 1.88 -11.99
C LEU A 74 -2.77 2.94 -13.02
N THR A 75 -3.96 2.82 -13.58
CA THR A 75 -4.57 3.92 -14.34
C THR A 75 -4.90 5.09 -13.43
N ARG A 76 -5.15 6.27 -14.02
CA ARG A 76 -5.55 7.46 -13.25
C ARG A 76 -6.80 7.21 -12.40
N HIS A 77 -7.78 6.49 -12.94
CA HIS A 77 -9.03 6.18 -12.23
C HIS A 77 -8.79 5.24 -11.05
N GLU A 78 -7.98 4.19 -11.24
CA GLU A 78 -7.62 3.26 -10.18
C GLU A 78 -6.79 3.94 -9.09
N LEU A 79 -5.83 4.80 -9.46
CA LEU A 79 -5.05 5.57 -8.49
C LEU A 79 -5.95 6.48 -7.64
N LEU A 80 -6.88 7.21 -8.27
CA LEU A 80 -7.82 8.08 -7.54
C LEU A 80 -8.72 7.28 -6.60
N ARG A 81 -9.22 6.13 -7.05
CA ARG A 81 -10.07 5.25 -6.24
C ARG A 81 -9.30 4.62 -5.08
N ALA A 82 -8.08 4.13 -5.34
CA ALA A 82 -7.17 3.61 -4.34
C ALA A 82 -6.86 4.66 -3.26
N LYS A 83 -6.52 5.90 -3.66
CA LYS A 83 -6.29 7.01 -2.72
C LYS A 83 -7.51 7.26 -1.83
N HIS A 84 -8.70 7.29 -2.41
CA HIS A 84 -9.93 7.52 -1.66
C HIS A 84 -10.18 6.41 -0.62
N LEU A 85 -9.94 5.15 -0.99
CA LEU A 85 -10.08 4.02 -0.07
C LEU A 85 -9.06 4.06 1.06
N LEU A 86 -7.79 4.34 0.75
CA LEU A 86 -6.74 4.41 1.77
C LEU A 86 -6.90 5.58 2.76
N VAL A 87 -7.52 6.68 2.32
CA VAL A 87 -7.89 7.78 3.22
C VAL A 87 -9.05 7.37 4.14
N LYS A 88 -10.07 6.67 3.59
CA LYS A 88 -11.20 6.16 4.39
C LYS A 88 -10.79 5.15 5.47
N THR A 89 -9.75 4.36 5.22
CA THR A 89 -9.23 3.40 6.21
C THR A 89 -8.39 4.05 7.30
N HIS A 90 -8.04 5.34 7.18
CA HIS A 90 -7.07 6.03 8.04
C HIS A 90 -5.67 5.42 8.05
N PHE A 91 -5.34 4.58 7.05
CA PHE A 91 -3.98 4.03 6.90
C PHE A 91 -3.03 5.01 6.22
N VAL A 92 -3.55 5.93 5.41
CA VAL A 92 -2.76 6.90 4.67
C VAL A 92 -3.39 8.29 4.75
N ASN A 93 -2.59 9.28 5.11
CA ASN A 93 -2.93 10.70 4.96
C ASN A 93 -2.38 11.22 3.63
N ILE A 94 -3.22 11.91 2.86
CA ILE A 94 -2.87 12.42 1.52
C ILE A 94 -3.11 13.92 1.47
N THR A 95 -2.11 14.68 1.04
CA THR A 95 -2.23 16.12 0.81
C THR A 95 -1.56 16.52 -0.51
N HIS A 96 -1.96 17.65 -1.08
CA HIS A 96 -1.37 18.18 -2.31
C HIS A 96 -0.58 19.46 -2.01
N ARG A 97 0.65 19.57 -2.52
CA ARG A 97 1.51 20.73 -2.26
C ARG A 97 2.26 21.18 -3.52
N GLY A 98 2.52 22.49 -3.57
CA GLY A 98 3.40 23.14 -4.55
C GLY A 98 2.85 23.25 -5.97
N LEU A 99 3.70 23.83 -6.83
CA LEU A 99 3.55 23.99 -8.29
C LEU A 99 4.85 23.49 -8.94
N PRO A 100 4.83 22.44 -9.80
CA PRO A 100 3.68 21.61 -10.16
C PRO A 100 3.13 20.82 -8.96
N ARG A 101 1.83 20.51 -9.00
CA ARG A 101 1.11 19.87 -7.89
C ARG A 101 1.66 18.47 -7.62
N THR A 102 2.33 18.30 -6.48
CA THR A 102 2.81 16.99 -6.00
C THR A 102 1.85 16.41 -4.98
N THR A 103 1.74 15.08 -4.96
CA THR A 103 0.98 14.38 -3.92
C THR A 103 1.93 13.95 -2.82
N TRP A 104 1.56 14.26 -1.59
CA TRP A 104 2.29 13.92 -0.38
C TRP A 104 1.50 12.88 0.38
N TYR A 105 2.16 11.76 0.69
CA TYR A 105 1.61 10.62 1.40
C TYR A 105 2.31 10.48 2.75
N ARG A 106 1.55 10.18 3.78
CA ARG A 106 2.06 9.75 5.08
C ARG A 106 1.32 8.48 5.49
N VAL A 107 2.07 7.41 5.70
CA VAL A 107 1.52 6.14 6.18
C VAL A 107 1.36 6.22 7.69
N ASP A 108 0.17 5.93 8.19
CA ASP A 108 -0.09 5.77 9.62
C ASP A 108 0.27 4.34 10.03
N MET A 109 1.55 4.15 10.41
CA MET A 109 2.06 2.84 10.80
C MET A 109 1.39 2.29 12.06
N ILE A 110 0.90 3.15 12.97
CA ILE A 110 0.23 2.72 14.19
C ILE A 110 -1.11 2.08 13.84
N ASN A 111 -1.94 2.79 13.07
CA ASN A 111 -3.22 2.27 12.61
C ASN A 111 -3.05 0.99 11.75
N LEU A 112 -2.05 0.98 10.86
CA LEU A 112 -1.78 -0.16 10.00
C LEU A 112 -1.38 -1.40 10.82
N LEU A 113 -0.47 -1.26 11.80
CA LEU A 113 -0.03 -2.37 12.64
C LEU A 113 -1.14 -2.86 13.57
N ASN A 114 -1.94 -1.94 14.13
CA ASN A 114 -3.10 -2.31 14.94
C ASN A 114 -4.14 -3.09 14.13
N ALA A 115 -4.37 -2.69 12.87
CA ALA A 115 -5.23 -3.45 11.97
C ALA A 115 -4.64 -4.83 11.65
N ALA A 116 -3.34 -4.93 11.36
CA ALA A 116 -2.68 -6.19 11.07
C ALA A 116 -2.73 -7.19 12.24
N LYS A 117 -2.49 -6.72 13.48
CA LYS A 117 -2.54 -7.58 14.68
C LYS A 117 -3.88 -8.28 14.85
N ARG A 118 -4.99 -7.59 14.58
CA ARG A 118 -6.34 -8.18 14.64
C ARG A 118 -6.53 -9.39 13.74
N PHE A 119 -5.71 -9.56 12.69
CA PHE A 119 -5.76 -10.71 11.78
C PHE A 119 -4.76 -11.82 12.14
N THR A 120 -3.78 -11.53 13.00
CA THR A 120 -2.77 -12.51 13.43
C THR A 120 -3.14 -13.17 14.76
N ASP A 121 -3.99 -12.52 15.55
CA ASP A 121 -4.46 -13.00 16.86
C ASP A 121 -5.75 -13.88 16.75
N GLU A 122 -6.16 -14.26 15.54
CA GLU A 122 -7.23 -15.26 15.23
C GLU A 122 -6.62 -16.59 14.78
#